data_AF-A0A9Q0FRW8-F1
#
_entry.id   AF-A0A9Q0FRW8-F1
#
_cell.length_a   1.000
_cell.length_b   1.000
_cell.length_c   1.000
_cell.angle_alpha   90.00
_cell.angle_beta   90.00
_cell.angle_gamma   90.00
#
_symmetry.space_group_name_H-M   'P 1'
#
loop_
_entity.id
_entity.type
_entity.pdbx_description
1 polymer ?
#
loop_
_entity_poly.entity_id
_entity_poly.type
_entity_poly.pdbx_seq_one_letter_code
_entity_poly.pdbx_strand_id
1 'polypeptide(L)'
;MSSSSAAQDYTTTWAATHEDSLAFNLWTKCSRESFFALYTPFVVCLASGNLDKKTFEYYLYQDIDFLEACIKVIEQAITTTEDEDAKKVLSKFKSGDESEIKRLKDMLDPNTKHPIHPATKNYEQFLLDTVSGKIEGHAPFKGAILAILIFGAMMPCWRLYAALGQKILDAIGGKVDDSNPYKAWIESNGSKKLEESTRKVEQVLNKLCATLNSEQKDVIEKLYRKSMVLEVEFFLAPTLGQSCVVPLTRQHDPAKHRLLILSDFERTCTPVESSAVFADMAIKAAQKSEKARPWNRCMSAAELRAKWAMLTAPKSGHVKHGSQISKISSAEMKAKWGFLFALHEQEYEQCIESIMTSEKEEYNYEAVQKTMERFSVLERRANNRVIESGVLEGLRLEDIKQAGRRQLEFKESTTTGNIIRGIESPIDKLRVFNNILKTYSDDKDNFTIYIGDSVEDLLCLLQADIGIVIGPSSSLQRVGDRLGVLFAPLFPSLIKKQKETTEGSSPSWKKLSGMLYTVSSWAEIDAFILGW
;
A
#
# COMPACT_ATOMS: atom_id res chain seq x y z
N MET A 1 33.04 -18.38 39.86
CA MET A 1 31.59 -18.40 39.59
C MET A 1 31.33 -17.36 38.52
N SER A 2 31.29 -17.77 37.26
CA SER A 2 31.04 -16.92 36.10
C SER A 2 30.09 -17.66 35.16
N SER A 3 28.95 -17.07 34.87
CA SER A 3 28.08 -17.51 33.77
C SER A 3 27.17 -16.35 33.36
N SER A 4 27.40 -15.79 32.17
CA SER A 4 26.38 -15.23 31.28
C SER A 4 27.04 -14.61 30.05
N SER A 5 26.98 -15.29 28.90
CA SER A 5 26.90 -14.66 27.57
C SER A 5 26.76 -15.74 26.48
N ALA A 6 25.54 -16.07 26.07
CA ALA A 6 25.25 -16.77 24.80
C ALA A 6 23.73 -16.76 24.53
N ALA A 7 23.15 -15.58 24.23
CA ALA A 7 21.73 -15.52 23.84
C ALA A 7 21.37 -14.34 22.91
N GLN A 8 22.31 -13.78 22.13
CA GLN A 8 22.04 -12.56 21.36
C GLN A 8 22.30 -12.61 19.84
N ASP A 9 22.61 -13.76 19.23
CA ASP A 9 22.94 -13.81 17.79
C ASP A 9 21.99 -14.61 16.88
N TYR A 10 20.93 -15.24 17.40
CA TYR A 10 20.07 -16.11 16.58
C TYR A 10 18.83 -15.43 15.97
N THR A 11 18.36 -14.31 16.52
CA THR A 11 17.15 -13.62 16.03
C THR A 11 17.42 -12.71 14.83
N THR A 12 18.60 -12.09 14.75
CA THR A 12 18.94 -11.12 13.70
C THR A 12 19.30 -11.80 12.36
N THR A 13 19.92 -12.97 12.39
CA THR A 13 20.26 -13.76 11.19
C THR A 13 19.06 -14.51 10.60
N TRP A 14 18.05 -14.86 11.41
CA TRP A 14 16.85 -15.56 10.93
C TRP A 14 15.85 -14.64 10.23
N ALA A 15 15.74 -13.38 10.67
CA ALA A 15 14.93 -12.35 10.00
C ALA A 15 15.56 -11.92 8.66
N ALA A 16 16.88 -11.69 8.63
CA ALA A 16 17.60 -11.28 7.42
C ALA A 16 17.63 -12.36 6.30
N THR A 17 17.40 -13.63 6.62
CA THR A 17 17.34 -14.72 5.62
C THR A 17 15.93 -14.98 5.09
N HIS A 18 14.87 -14.50 5.76
CA HIS A 18 13.49 -14.65 5.30
C HIS A 18 13.12 -13.62 4.24
N GLU A 19 13.51 -12.35 4.43
CA GLU A 19 13.16 -11.22 3.57
C GLU A 19 13.82 -11.28 2.18
N ASP A 20 14.87 -12.10 2.00
CA ASP A 20 15.54 -12.31 0.72
C ASP A 20 15.21 -13.67 0.05
N SER A 21 14.29 -14.45 0.61
CA SER A 21 13.96 -15.77 0.07
C SER A 21 13.10 -15.71 -1.21
N LEU A 22 13.17 -16.72 -2.09
CA LEU A 22 12.39 -16.73 -3.33
C LEU A 22 10.89 -16.68 -3.05
N ALA A 23 10.39 -17.54 -2.14
CA ALA A 23 8.97 -17.59 -1.80
C ALA A 23 8.46 -16.24 -1.25
N PHE A 24 9.24 -15.59 -0.38
CA PHE A 24 8.91 -14.26 0.13
C PHE A 24 8.86 -13.21 -0.99
N ASN A 25 9.84 -13.23 -1.90
CA ASN A 25 9.88 -12.34 -3.05
C ASN A 25 8.68 -12.56 -4.00
N LEU A 26 8.33 -13.82 -4.28
CA LEU A 26 7.15 -14.18 -5.09
C LEU A 26 5.85 -13.65 -4.47
N TRP A 27 5.66 -13.87 -3.17
CA TRP A 27 4.51 -13.37 -2.43
C TRP A 27 4.45 -11.83 -2.44
N THR A 28 5.58 -11.17 -2.17
CA THR A 28 5.67 -9.71 -2.13
C THR A 28 5.34 -9.07 -3.47
N LYS A 29 5.82 -9.66 -4.58
CA LYS A 29 5.50 -9.22 -5.95
C LYS A 29 4.01 -9.37 -6.30
N CYS A 30 3.32 -10.31 -5.67
CA CYS A 30 1.88 -10.54 -5.85
C CYS A 30 1.02 -9.95 -4.72
N SER A 31 1.58 -9.01 -3.94
CA SER A 31 0.86 -8.33 -2.85
C SER A 31 -0.39 -7.61 -3.36
N ARG A 32 -0.34 -7.11 -4.60
CA ARG A 32 -1.49 -6.49 -5.28
C ARG A 32 -2.66 -7.46 -5.34
N GLU A 33 -2.46 -8.63 -5.93
CA GLU A 33 -3.47 -9.68 -6.08
C GLU A 33 -4.05 -10.12 -4.72
N SER A 34 -3.21 -10.19 -3.68
CA SER A 34 -3.68 -10.47 -2.31
C SER A 34 -4.69 -9.43 -1.79
N PHE A 35 -4.48 -8.13 -2.07
CA PHE A 35 -5.47 -7.10 -1.71
C PHE A 35 -6.76 -7.25 -2.52
N PHE A 36 -6.67 -7.55 -3.81
CA PHE A 36 -7.88 -7.78 -4.63
C PHE A 36 -8.70 -8.96 -4.14
N ALA A 37 -8.07 -10.08 -3.77
CA ALA A 37 -8.77 -11.21 -3.15
C ALA A 37 -9.46 -10.79 -1.83
N LEU A 38 -8.75 -10.07 -0.96
CA LEU A 38 -9.25 -9.62 0.33
C LEU A 38 -10.45 -8.65 0.23
N TYR A 39 -10.43 -7.78 -0.77
CA TYR A 39 -11.46 -6.76 -1.00
C TYR A 39 -12.54 -7.22 -1.99
N THR A 40 -12.57 -8.51 -2.35
CA THR A 40 -13.71 -9.04 -3.12
C THR A 40 -15.00 -8.89 -2.32
N PRO A 41 -16.14 -8.66 -3.00
CA PRO A 41 -17.45 -8.63 -2.35
C PRO A 41 -17.71 -9.91 -1.52
N PHE A 42 -17.30 -11.06 -2.05
CA PHE A 42 -17.39 -12.35 -1.37
C PHE A 42 -16.67 -12.34 -0.01
N VAL A 43 -15.39 -11.98 0.02
CA VAL A 43 -14.57 -12.01 1.24
C VAL A 43 -15.05 -10.99 2.26
N VAL A 44 -15.40 -9.78 1.84
CA VAL A 44 -15.90 -8.73 2.75
C VAL A 44 -17.23 -9.14 3.39
N CYS A 45 -18.17 -9.69 2.61
CA CYS A 45 -19.45 -10.18 3.13
C CYS A 45 -19.30 -11.43 4.02
N LEU A 46 -18.33 -12.31 3.70
CA LEU A 46 -18.01 -13.48 4.51
C LEU A 46 -17.47 -13.03 5.88
N ALA A 47 -16.53 -12.09 5.88
CA ALA A 47 -15.91 -11.55 7.09
C ALA A 47 -16.92 -10.81 7.98
N SER A 48 -17.88 -10.07 7.40
CA SER A 48 -18.95 -9.40 8.14
C SER A 48 -20.04 -10.36 8.67
N GLY A 49 -20.09 -11.60 8.17
CA GLY A 49 -21.06 -12.59 8.57
C GLY A 49 -22.43 -12.46 7.89
N ASN A 50 -22.54 -11.66 6.82
CA ASN A 50 -23.79 -11.42 6.10
C ASN A 50 -23.72 -11.75 4.59
N LEU A 51 -22.74 -12.53 4.15
CA LEU A 51 -22.78 -13.19 2.85
C LEU A 51 -24.06 -14.03 2.73
N ASP A 52 -24.67 -14.05 1.56
CA ASP A 52 -25.81 -14.90 1.24
C ASP A 52 -25.41 -16.38 1.30
N LYS A 53 -26.23 -17.17 1.97
CA LYS A 53 -25.93 -18.58 2.24
C LYS A 53 -25.84 -19.41 0.97
N LYS A 54 -26.67 -19.12 -0.04
CA LYS A 54 -26.63 -19.84 -1.33
C LYS A 54 -25.38 -19.51 -2.12
N THR A 55 -24.90 -18.27 -2.02
CA THR A 55 -23.65 -17.82 -2.62
C THR A 55 -22.45 -18.53 -1.98
N PHE A 56 -22.45 -18.67 -0.64
CA PHE A 56 -21.44 -19.46 0.05
C PHE A 56 -21.53 -20.95 -0.29
N GLU A 57 -22.73 -21.52 -0.33
CA GLU A 57 -22.95 -22.92 -0.72
C GLU A 57 -22.43 -23.19 -2.15
N TYR A 58 -22.76 -22.31 -3.10
CA TYR A 58 -22.23 -22.38 -4.47
C TYR A 58 -20.71 -22.37 -4.51
N TYR A 59 -20.07 -21.47 -3.75
CA TYR A 59 -18.62 -21.43 -3.60
C TYR A 59 -18.06 -22.78 -3.10
N LEU A 60 -18.69 -23.40 -2.10
CA LEU A 60 -18.21 -24.69 -1.58
C LEU A 60 -18.28 -25.82 -2.62
N TYR A 61 -19.31 -25.85 -3.49
CA TYR A 61 -19.33 -26.83 -4.59
C TYR A 61 -18.17 -26.59 -5.57
N GLN A 62 -17.88 -25.33 -5.91
CA GLN A 62 -16.74 -24.99 -6.77
C GLN A 62 -15.39 -25.32 -6.11
N ASP A 63 -15.29 -25.13 -4.80
CA ASP A 63 -14.10 -25.44 -4.01
C ASP A 63 -13.84 -26.96 -3.94
N ILE A 64 -14.89 -27.79 -3.86
CA ILE A 64 -14.75 -29.25 -3.99
C ILE A 64 -14.13 -29.63 -5.35
N ASP A 65 -14.68 -29.12 -6.45
CA ASP A 65 -14.17 -29.41 -7.80
C ASP A 65 -12.69 -28.98 -7.94
N PHE A 66 -12.35 -27.81 -7.39
CA PHE A 66 -10.98 -27.30 -7.37
C PHE A 66 -10.04 -28.18 -6.53
N LEU A 67 -10.43 -28.55 -5.30
CA LEU A 67 -9.62 -29.39 -4.42
C LEU A 67 -9.39 -30.78 -5.00
N GLU A 68 -10.36 -31.36 -5.72
CA GLU A 68 -10.18 -32.62 -6.45
C GLU A 68 -9.12 -32.51 -7.55
N ALA A 69 -9.05 -31.37 -8.26
CA ALA A 69 -7.99 -31.10 -9.22
C ALA A 69 -6.63 -30.92 -8.53
N CYS A 70 -6.58 -30.16 -7.43
CA CYS A 70 -5.39 -29.96 -6.61
C CYS A 70 -4.79 -31.28 -6.13
N ILE A 71 -5.61 -32.24 -5.68
CA ILE A 71 -5.14 -33.56 -5.26
C ILE A 71 -4.40 -34.28 -6.39
N LYS A 72 -4.95 -34.30 -7.61
CA LYS A 72 -4.31 -34.95 -8.77
C LYS A 72 -2.95 -34.31 -9.09
N VAL A 73 -2.88 -32.98 -9.00
CA VAL A 73 -1.67 -32.19 -9.24
C VAL A 73 -0.61 -32.46 -8.17
N ILE A 74 -1.03 -32.55 -6.91
CA ILE A 74 -0.16 -32.89 -5.77
C ILE A 74 0.37 -34.33 -5.91
N GLU A 75 -0.46 -35.30 -6.30
CA GLU A 75 -0.03 -36.68 -6.57
C GLU A 75 1.03 -36.74 -7.66
N GLN A 76 0.87 -35.96 -8.73
CA GLN A 76 1.88 -35.85 -9.76
C GLN A 76 3.18 -35.26 -9.21
N ALA A 77 3.13 -34.21 -8.39
CA ALA A 77 4.32 -33.63 -7.79
C ALA A 77 5.04 -34.63 -6.85
N ILE A 78 4.29 -35.39 -6.03
CA ILE A 78 4.84 -36.44 -5.15
C ILE A 78 5.56 -37.53 -5.94
N THR A 79 4.95 -38.00 -7.04
CA THR A 79 5.53 -39.07 -7.86
C THR A 79 6.72 -38.61 -8.70
N THR A 80 6.81 -37.31 -8.97
CA THR A 80 7.86 -36.71 -9.82
C THR A 80 9.07 -36.23 -9.01
N THR A 81 8.88 -35.86 -7.74
CA THR A 81 9.97 -35.37 -6.88
C THR A 81 10.75 -36.52 -6.24
N GLU A 82 12.07 -36.34 -6.13
CA GLU A 82 12.94 -37.23 -5.35
C GLU A 82 13.17 -36.70 -3.92
N ASP A 83 12.78 -35.46 -3.63
CA ASP A 83 13.00 -34.82 -2.33
C ASP A 83 11.97 -35.29 -1.28
N GLU A 84 12.44 -35.91 -0.20
CA GLU A 84 11.58 -36.48 0.84
C GLU A 84 10.85 -35.42 1.68
N ASP A 85 11.43 -34.24 1.88
CA ASP A 85 10.74 -33.15 2.57
C ASP A 85 9.56 -32.66 1.73
N ALA A 86 9.76 -32.55 0.41
CA ALA A 86 8.70 -32.23 -0.55
C ALA A 86 7.57 -33.27 -0.53
N LYS A 87 7.87 -34.56 -0.60
CA LYS A 87 6.85 -35.63 -0.50
C LYS A 87 6.07 -35.52 0.80
N LYS A 88 6.74 -35.27 1.92
CA LYS A 88 6.12 -35.18 3.24
C LYS A 88 5.16 -34.01 3.36
N VAL A 89 5.57 -32.80 2.94
CA VAL A 89 4.68 -31.63 3.04
C VAL A 89 3.50 -31.76 2.07
N LEU A 90 3.73 -32.24 0.85
CA LEU A 90 2.67 -32.48 -0.14
C LEU A 90 1.66 -33.51 0.33
N SER A 91 2.13 -34.65 0.86
CA SER A 91 1.24 -35.70 1.37
C SER A 91 0.35 -35.18 2.50
N LYS A 92 0.88 -34.29 3.35
CA LYS A 92 0.11 -33.67 4.42
C LYS A 92 -0.99 -32.76 3.88
N PHE A 93 -0.70 -31.92 2.88
CA PHE A 93 -1.71 -31.05 2.27
C PHE A 93 -2.77 -31.87 1.52
N LYS A 94 -2.33 -32.87 0.73
CA LYS A 94 -3.22 -33.83 0.07
C LYS A 94 -4.23 -34.46 1.05
N SER A 95 -3.76 -35.00 2.17
CA SER A 95 -4.65 -35.60 3.18
C SER A 95 -5.55 -34.58 3.87
N GLY A 96 -5.11 -33.32 3.96
CA GLY A 96 -5.95 -32.21 4.41
C GLY A 96 -7.09 -31.94 3.44
N ASP A 97 -6.79 -31.82 2.15
CA ASP A 97 -7.76 -31.58 1.07
C ASP A 97 -8.75 -32.75 0.97
N GLU A 98 -8.28 -34.01 1.03
CA GLU A 98 -9.14 -35.21 1.07
C GLU A 98 -10.12 -35.18 2.26
N SER A 99 -9.64 -34.74 3.42
CA SER A 99 -10.47 -34.64 4.63
C SER A 99 -11.51 -33.52 4.52
N GLU A 100 -11.13 -32.38 3.94
CA GLU A 100 -12.06 -31.26 3.74
C GLU A 100 -13.10 -31.58 2.67
N ILE A 101 -12.72 -32.15 1.52
CA ILE A 101 -13.67 -32.62 0.51
C ILE A 101 -14.69 -33.57 1.12
N LYS A 102 -14.24 -34.54 1.92
CA LYS A 102 -15.14 -35.47 2.60
C LYS A 102 -16.11 -34.73 3.52
N ARG A 103 -15.61 -33.82 4.36
CA ARG A 103 -16.44 -33.01 5.25
C ARG A 103 -17.47 -32.18 4.49
N LEU A 104 -17.06 -31.54 3.39
CA LEU A 104 -17.95 -30.72 2.56
C LEU A 104 -19.02 -31.58 1.87
N LYS A 105 -18.66 -32.74 1.32
CA LYS A 105 -19.62 -33.68 0.72
C LYS A 105 -20.62 -34.26 1.73
N ASP A 106 -20.21 -34.44 2.99
CA ASP A 106 -21.11 -34.86 4.08
C ASP A 106 -22.07 -33.72 4.51
N MET A 107 -21.67 -32.46 4.30
CA MET A 107 -22.46 -31.26 4.67
C MET A 107 -23.41 -30.78 3.56
N LEU A 108 -23.04 -30.97 2.30
CA LEU A 108 -23.77 -30.47 1.12
C LEU A 108 -24.72 -31.52 0.54
N ASP A 109 -25.77 -31.10 -0.17
CA ASP A 109 -26.69 -32.03 -0.83
C ASP A 109 -26.06 -32.64 -2.08
N PRO A 110 -25.82 -33.97 -2.13
CA PRO A 110 -25.20 -34.61 -3.29
C PRO A 110 -26.07 -34.57 -4.56
N ASN A 111 -27.36 -34.23 -4.45
CA ASN A 111 -28.26 -34.12 -5.59
C ASN A 111 -28.22 -32.73 -6.25
N THR A 112 -27.68 -31.73 -5.55
CA THR A 112 -27.49 -30.39 -6.09
C THR A 112 -26.36 -30.41 -7.10
N LYS A 113 -26.65 -29.97 -8.33
CA LYS A 113 -25.67 -29.88 -9.41
C LYS A 113 -25.47 -28.44 -9.82
N HIS A 114 -24.25 -27.95 -9.64
CA HIS A 114 -23.82 -26.69 -10.21
C HIS A 114 -22.86 -26.96 -11.37
N PRO A 115 -23.01 -26.28 -12.52
CA PRO A 115 -21.98 -26.33 -13.54
C PRO A 115 -20.69 -25.72 -12.99
N ILE A 116 -19.55 -26.34 -13.32
CA ILE A 116 -18.23 -25.80 -12.99
C ILE A 116 -18.10 -24.41 -13.63
N HIS A 117 -17.83 -23.41 -12.80
CA HIS A 117 -17.65 -22.03 -13.23
C HIS A 117 -16.42 -21.91 -14.14
N PRO A 118 -16.43 -21.03 -15.15
CA PRO A 118 -15.26 -20.80 -16.00
C PRO A 118 -13.98 -20.47 -15.21
N ALA A 119 -14.06 -19.71 -14.12
CA ALA A 119 -12.91 -19.42 -13.26
C ALA A 119 -12.28 -20.69 -12.67
N THR A 120 -13.10 -21.56 -12.04
CA THR A 120 -12.68 -22.86 -11.51
C THR A 120 -12.05 -23.72 -12.60
N LYS A 121 -12.72 -23.82 -13.76
CA LYS A 121 -12.23 -24.62 -14.88
C LYS A 121 -10.92 -24.10 -15.47
N ASN A 122 -10.77 -22.78 -15.59
CA ASN A 122 -9.55 -22.15 -16.08
C ASN A 122 -8.38 -22.42 -15.13
N TYR A 123 -8.64 -22.41 -13.82
CA TYR A 123 -7.62 -22.70 -12.83
C TYR A 123 -7.22 -24.19 -12.85
N GLU A 124 -8.19 -25.10 -12.87
CA GLU A 124 -7.94 -26.53 -13.08
C GLU A 124 -7.09 -26.77 -14.33
N GLN A 125 -7.49 -26.21 -15.47
CA GLN A 125 -6.77 -26.37 -16.72
C GLN A 125 -5.33 -25.85 -16.63
N PHE A 126 -5.12 -24.69 -16.00
CA PHE A 126 -3.77 -24.14 -15.77
C PHE A 126 -2.88 -25.10 -14.97
N LEU A 127 -3.41 -25.73 -13.91
CA LEU A 127 -2.66 -26.69 -13.11
C LEU A 127 -2.35 -27.97 -13.90
N LEU A 128 -3.31 -28.47 -14.68
CA LEU A 128 -3.11 -29.62 -15.57
C LEU A 128 -2.09 -29.35 -16.68
N ASP A 129 -2.12 -28.16 -17.27
CA ASP A 129 -1.14 -27.73 -18.26
C ASP A 129 0.27 -27.64 -17.66
N THR A 130 0.37 -27.14 -16.42
CA THR A 130 1.63 -27.12 -15.65
C THR A 130 2.15 -28.53 -15.41
N VAL A 131 1.27 -29.46 -15.02
CA VAL A 131 1.59 -30.89 -14.85
C VAL A 131 2.10 -31.53 -16.14
N SER A 132 1.59 -31.13 -17.31
CA SER A 132 2.05 -31.64 -18.60
C SER A 132 3.50 -31.26 -18.94
N GLY A 133 4.06 -30.27 -18.23
CA GLY A 133 5.38 -29.69 -18.46
C GLY A 133 5.47 -28.81 -19.71
N LYS A 134 4.37 -28.65 -20.46
CA LYS A 134 4.29 -27.81 -21.67
C LYS A 134 3.98 -26.37 -21.28
N ILE A 135 5.02 -25.64 -20.90
CA ILE A 135 4.91 -24.21 -20.58
C ILE A 135 5.23 -23.40 -21.84
N GLU A 136 4.38 -22.42 -22.14
CA GLU A 136 4.51 -21.57 -23.33
C GLU A 136 5.90 -20.94 -23.42
N GLY A 137 6.54 -21.07 -24.58
CA GLY A 137 7.86 -20.51 -24.84
C GLY A 137 9.04 -21.36 -24.37
N HIS A 138 8.82 -22.52 -23.77
CA HIS A 138 9.88 -23.41 -23.27
C HIS A 138 9.76 -24.84 -23.81
N ALA A 139 10.89 -25.56 -23.85
CA ALA A 139 10.87 -27.00 -24.09
C ALA A 139 10.18 -27.73 -22.92
N PRO A 140 9.51 -28.88 -23.15
CA PRO A 140 8.80 -29.57 -22.08
C PRO A 140 9.68 -29.93 -20.88
N PHE A 141 9.29 -29.44 -19.69
CA PHE A 141 9.98 -29.75 -18.43
C PHE A 141 9.62 -31.17 -17.94
N LYS A 142 10.58 -31.85 -17.30
CA LYS A 142 10.42 -33.23 -16.80
C LYS A 142 11.19 -33.44 -15.49
N GLY A 143 10.89 -34.55 -14.80
CA GLY A 143 11.60 -34.99 -13.60
C GLY A 143 11.58 -33.93 -12.49
N ALA A 144 12.65 -33.85 -11.70
CA ALA A 144 12.73 -32.96 -10.54
C ALA A 144 12.32 -31.50 -10.85
N ILE A 145 12.72 -30.93 -11.99
CA ILE A 145 12.36 -29.56 -12.34
C ILE A 145 10.84 -29.41 -12.47
N LEU A 146 10.15 -30.33 -13.15
CA LEU A 146 8.70 -30.31 -13.29
C LEU A 146 8.00 -30.34 -11.92
N ALA A 147 8.49 -31.15 -10.98
CA ALA A 147 7.94 -31.18 -9.63
C ALA A 147 8.06 -29.82 -8.92
N ILE A 148 9.19 -29.12 -9.09
CA ILE A 148 9.40 -27.78 -8.52
C ILE A 148 8.47 -26.75 -9.17
N LEU A 149 8.25 -26.83 -10.49
CA LEU A 149 7.32 -25.95 -11.20
C LEU A 149 5.87 -26.15 -10.72
N ILE A 150 5.43 -27.40 -10.54
CA ILE A 150 4.12 -27.73 -9.97
C ILE A 150 4.02 -27.15 -8.55
N PHE A 151 5.06 -27.33 -7.73
CA PHE A 151 5.14 -26.75 -6.39
C PHE A 151 4.96 -25.23 -6.39
N GLY A 152 5.68 -24.54 -7.30
CA GLY A 152 5.58 -23.09 -7.46
C GLY A 152 4.20 -22.61 -7.91
N ALA A 153 3.53 -23.36 -8.80
CA ALA A 153 2.18 -23.06 -9.26
C ALA A 153 1.09 -23.28 -8.19
N MET A 154 1.29 -24.26 -7.30
CA MET A 154 0.38 -24.57 -6.19
C MET A 154 0.58 -23.66 -4.98
N MET A 155 1.78 -23.15 -4.75
CA MET A 155 2.11 -22.37 -3.54
C MET A 155 1.13 -21.21 -3.22
N PRO A 156 0.61 -20.44 -4.21
CA PRO A 156 -0.40 -19.41 -3.95
C PRO A 156 -1.66 -19.88 -3.23
N CYS A 157 -2.21 -21.07 -3.53
CA CYS A 157 -3.47 -21.51 -2.93
C CYS A 157 -3.36 -21.67 -1.41
N TRP A 158 -2.25 -22.25 -0.93
CA TRP A 158 -1.98 -22.39 0.50
C TRP A 158 -1.64 -21.06 1.16
N ARG A 159 -0.81 -20.24 0.50
CA ARG A 159 -0.35 -18.98 1.08
C ARG A 159 -1.46 -17.93 1.17
N LEU A 160 -2.26 -17.79 0.12
CA LEU A 160 -3.32 -16.79 0.06
C LEU A 160 -4.42 -17.09 1.07
N TYR A 161 -4.91 -18.34 1.16
CA TYR A 161 -5.95 -18.70 2.14
C TYR A 161 -5.49 -18.45 3.58
N ALA A 162 -4.25 -18.83 3.93
CA ALA A 162 -3.68 -18.54 5.25
C ALA A 162 -3.61 -17.03 5.53
N ALA A 163 -3.19 -16.24 4.55
CA ALA A 163 -3.08 -14.79 4.67
C ALA A 163 -4.46 -14.11 4.78
N LEU A 164 -5.45 -14.53 3.99
CA LEU A 164 -6.82 -14.01 4.05
C LEU A 164 -7.45 -14.30 5.42
N GLY A 165 -7.35 -15.55 5.89
CA GLY A 165 -7.88 -15.94 7.18
C GLY A 165 -7.30 -15.13 8.34
N GLN A 166 -5.97 -14.92 8.36
CA GLN A 166 -5.32 -14.07 9.37
C GLN A 166 -5.76 -12.61 9.27
N LYS A 167 -5.76 -12.03 8.08
CA LYS A 167 -6.19 -10.63 7.88
C LYS A 167 -7.63 -10.41 8.32
N ILE A 168 -8.52 -11.37 8.06
CA ILE A 168 -9.92 -11.32 8.53
C ILE A 168 -9.96 -11.41 10.06
N LEU A 169 -9.27 -12.39 10.67
CA LEU A 169 -9.23 -12.54 12.13
C LEU A 169 -8.71 -11.27 12.80
N ASP A 170 -7.59 -10.71 12.33
CA ASP A 170 -7.02 -9.48 12.86
C ASP A 170 -8.02 -8.32 12.74
N ALA A 171 -8.70 -8.21 11.60
CA ALA A 171 -9.66 -7.16 11.33
C ALA A 171 -10.91 -7.21 12.23
N ILE A 172 -11.30 -8.40 12.70
CA ILE A 172 -12.46 -8.57 13.60
C ILE A 172 -12.07 -8.71 15.09
N GLY A 173 -10.80 -8.45 15.44
CA GLY A 173 -10.34 -8.45 16.83
C GLY A 173 -9.86 -9.81 17.36
N GLY A 174 -9.47 -10.73 16.48
CA GLY A 174 -8.82 -12.00 16.80
C GLY A 174 -9.76 -13.14 17.21
N LYS A 175 -11.05 -12.88 17.33
CA LYS A 175 -12.07 -13.89 17.64
C LYS A 175 -13.31 -13.69 16.78
N VAL A 176 -13.75 -14.76 16.12
CA VAL A 176 -15.00 -14.73 15.36
C VAL A 176 -16.20 -14.80 16.33
N ASP A 177 -17.19 -13.95 16.09
CA ASP A 177 -18.49 -13.98 16.77
C ASP A 177 -19.20 -15.33 16.52
N ASP A 178 -19.77 -15.94 17.56
CA ASP A 178 -20.48 -17.23 17.45
C ASP A 178 -21.73 -17.13 16.55
N SER A 179 -22.27 -15.94 16.34
CA SER A 179 -23.36 -15.67 15.40
C SER A 179 -22.94 -15.63 13.93
N ASN A 180 -21.63 -15.54 13.63
CA ASN A 180 -21.15 -15.52 12.24
C ASN A 180 -21.27 -16.93 11.62
N PRO A 181 -22.12 -17.13 10.59
CA PRO A 181 -22.31 -18.44 9.97
C PRO A 181 -21.05 -19.04 9.34
N TYR A 182 -20.06 -18.20 9.03
CA TYR A 182 -18.83 -18.56 8.32
C TYR A 182 -17.62 -18.74 9.25
N LYS A 183 -17.86 -18.78 10.56
CA LYS A 183 -16.83 -18.94 11.60
C LYS A 183 -15.85 -20.07 11.32
N ALA A 184 -16.33 -21.26 10.97
CA ALA A 184 -15.46 -22.40 10.71
C ALA A 184 -14.46 -22.16 9.57
N TRP A 185 -14.89 -21.48 8.50
CA TRP A 185 -14.00 -21.12 7.39
C TRP A 185 -12.92 -20.12 7.83
N ILE A 186 -13.32 -19.07 8.56
CA ILE A 186 -12.41 -18.03 9.04
C ILE A 186 -11.39 -18.60 10.03
N GLU A 187 -11.84 -19.39 11.02
CA GLU A 187 -10.97 -19.97 12.04
C GLU A 187 -10.02 -21.02 11.46
N SER A 188 -10.47 -21.84 10.51
CA SER A 188 -9.61 -22.84 9.85
C SER A 188 -8.48 -22.16 9.06
N ASN A 189 -8.85 -21.21 8.20
CA ASN A 189 -7.91 -20.50 7.33
C ASN A 189 -7.02 -19.52 8.11
N GLY A 190 -7.53 -18.89 9.17
CA GLY A 190 -6.75 -18.00 10.02
C GLY A 190 -5.95 -18.71 11.11
N SER A 191 -5.98 -20.05 11.16
CA SER A 191 -5.32 -20.80 12.23
C SER A 191 -3.80 -20.71 12.16
N LYS A 192 -3.15 -20.62 13.34
CA LYS A 192 -1.68 -20.72 13.45
C LYS A 192 -1.14 -22.03 12.86
N LYS A 193 -1.92 -23.12 12.94
CA LYS A 193 -1.56 -24.43 12.38
C LYS A 193 -1.44 -24.40 10.84
N LEU A 194 -2.35 -23.70 10.16
CA LEU A 194 -2.27 -23.55 8.70
C LEU A 194 -1.09 -22.67 8.31
N GLU A 195 -0.86 -21.55 9.01
CA GLU A 195 0.31 -20.69 8.79
C GLU A 195 1.63 -21.46 8.94
N GLU A 196 1.79 -22.19 10.04
CA GLU A 196 2.99 -23.01 10.29
C GLU A 196 3.18 -24.10 9.23
N SER A 197 2.08 -24.66 8.72
CA SER A 197 2.15 -25.66 7.65
C SER A 197 2.55 -25.03 6.32
N THR A 198 1.98 -23.88 5.98
CA THR A 198 2.30 -23.09 4.79
C THR A 198 3.76 -22.65 4.78
N ARG A 199 4.26 -22.12 5.91
CA ARG A 199 5.68 -21.75 6.05
C ARG A 199 6.64 -22.91 5.80
N LYS A 200 6.26 -24.14 6.20
CA LYS A 200 7.06 -25.33 5.90
C LYS A 200 7.09 -25.62 4.40
N VAL A 201 5.99 -25.41 3.69
CA VAL A 201 5.97 -25.53 2.22
C VAL A 201 6.87 -24.47 1.58
N GLU A 202 6.79 -23.22 2.04
CA GLU A 202 7.65 -22.13 1.55
C GLU A 202 9.15 -22.43 1.75
N GLN A 203 9.51 -22.99 2.91
CA GLN A 203 10.88 -23.43 3.20
C GLN A 203 11.35 -24.53 2.24
N VAL A 204 10.50 -25.52 1.97
CA VAL A 204 10.80 -26.59 1.00
C VAL A 204 10.91 -26.02 -0.42
N LEU A 205 10.00 -25.13 -0.82
CA LEU A 205 10.06 -24.46 -2.12
C LEU A 205 11.38 -23.67 -2.28
N ASN A 206 11.78 -22.92 -1.25
CA ASN A 206 13.05 -22.19 -1.24
C ASN A 206 14.26 -23.14 -1.41
N LYS A 207 14.29 -24.26 -0.67
CA LYS A 207 15.33 -25.30 -0.79
C LYS A 207 15.40 -25.85 -2.21
N LEU A 208 14.26 -26.22 -2.79
CA LEU A 208 14.17 -26.79 -4.13
C LEU A 208 14.62 -25.78 -5.20
N CYS A 209 14.14 -24.53 -5.11
CA CYS A 209 14.45 -23.49 -6.07
C CYS A 209 15.91 -23.01 -6.05
N ALA A 210 16.67 -23.33 -4.99
CA ALA A 210 18.11 -23.06 -4.95
C ALA A 210 18.88 -23.80 -6.05
N THR A 211 18.34 -24.92 -6.55
CA THR A 211 18.93 -25.74 -7.62
C THR A 211 18.66 -25.20 -9.04
N LEU A 212 17.76 -24.22 -9.17
CA LEU A 212 17.30 -23.71 -10.46
C LEU A 212 18.20 -22.61 -11.01
N ASN A 213 18.30 -22.57 -12.34
CA ASN A 213 18.90 -21.45 -13.06
C ASN A 213 17.94 -20.24 -13.13
N SER A 214 18.43 -19.11 -13.63
CA SER A 214 17.64 -17.87 -13.70
C SER A 214 16.40 -17.97 -14.60
N GLU A 215 16.49 -18.70 -15.72
CA GLU A 215 15.35 -18.89 -16.63
C GLU A 215 14.24 -19.70 -15.95
N GLN A 216 14.60 -20.78 -15.25
CA GLN A 216 13.65 -21.61 -14.51
C GLN A 216 13.00 -20.86 -13.36
N LYS A 217 13.75 -19.98 -12.67
CA LYS A 217 13.19 -19.11 -11.63
C LYS A 217 12.18 -18.11 -12.19
N ASP A 218 12.45 -17.55 -13.38
CA ASP A 218 11.50 -16.69 -14.10
C ASP A 218 10.21 -17.45 -14.48
N VAL A 219 10.32 -18.71 -14.91
CA VAL A 219 9.16 -19.58 -15.16
C VAL A 219 8.32 -19.77 -13.90
N ILE A 220 8.95 -20.05 -12.75
CA ILE A 220 8.22 -20.18 -11.47
C ILE A 220 7.52 -18.89 -11.10
N GLU A 221 8.16 -17.74 -11.28
CA GLU A 221 7.55 -16.45 -11.02
C GLU A 221 6.30 -16.21 -11.88
N LYS A 222 6.35 -16.56 -13.16
CA LYS A 222 5.19 -16.49 -14.05
C LYS A 222 4.06 -17.42 -13.63
N LEU A 223 4.37 -18.67 -13.27
CA LEU A 223 3.38 -19.63 -12.78
C LEU A 223 2.73 -19.16 -11.48
N TYR A 224 3.54 -18.71 -10.51
CA TYR A 224 3.06 -18.20 -9.23
C TYR A 224 2.12 -17.01 -9.43
N ARG A 225 2.52 -16.05 -10.28
CA ARG A 225 1.69 -14.87 -10.57
C ARG A 225 0.39 -15.24 -11.29
N LYS A 226 0.44 -16.16 -12.26
CA LYS A 226 -0.76 -16.62 -12.96
C LYS A 226 -1.73 -17.32 -12.02
N SER A 227 -1.21 -18.13 -11.10
CA SER A 227 -1.98 -18.78 -10.04
C SER A 227 -2.63 -17.75 -9.10
N MET A 228 -1.90 -16.73 -8.64
CA MET A 228 -2.48 -15.62 -7.86
C MET A 228 -3.61 -14.87 -8.59
N VAL A 229 -3.50 -14.65 -9.90
CA VAL A 229 -4.58 -14.06 -10.71
C VAL A 229 -5.82 -14.97 -10.73
N LEU A 230 -5.62 -16.27 -10.94
CA LEU A 230 -6.70 -17.26 -10.97
C LEU A 230 -7.39 -17.41 -9.61
N GLU A 231 -6.65 -17.29 -8.50
CA GLU A 231 -7.22 -17.21 -7.15
C GLU A 231 -8.17 -16.00 -7.00
N VAL A 232 -7.76 -14.81 -7.46
CA VAL A 232 -8.61 -13.62 -7.42
C VAL A 232 -9.86 -13.83 -8.28
N GLU A 233 -9.72 -14.38 -9.48
CA GLU A 233 -10.85 -14.74 -10.35
C GLU A 233 -11.79 -15.75 -9.68
N PHE A 234 -11.25 -16.71 -8.92
CA PHE A 234 -12.03 -17.69 -8.17
C PHE A 234 -12.86 -17.03 -7.05
N PHE A 235 -12.27 -16.12 -6.26
CA PHE A 235 -13.01 -15.37 -5.23
C PHE A 235 -14.04 -14.38 -5.80
N LEU A 236 -13.89 -13.95 -7.06
CA LEU A 236 -14.84 -13.09 -7.77
C LEU A 236 -15.97 -13.85 -8.46
N ALA A 237 -15.78 -15.14 -8.71
CA ALA A 237 -16.72 -15.98 -9.45
C ALA A 237 -18.13 -16.02 -8.82
N PRO A 238 -18.31 -16.10 -7.48
CA PRO A 238 -19.64 -16.07 -6.90
C PRO A 238 -20.36 -14.76 -7.23
N THR A 239 -21.52 -14.86 -7.89
CA THR A 239 -22.35 -13.68 -8.18
C THR A 239 -23.13 -13.27 -6.93
N LEU A 240 -22.83 -12.09 -6.37
CA LEU A 240 -23.57 -11.55 -5.25
C LEU A 240 -24.78 -10.74 -5.75
N GLY A 241 -26.00 -11.18 -5.40
CA GLY A 241 -27.24 -10.40 -5.58
C GLY A 241 -27.51 -9.40 -4.45
N GLN A 242 -26.76 -9.48 -3.35
CA GLN A 242 -26.90 -8.60 -2.18
C GLN A 242 -26.14 -7.28 -2.33
N SER A 243 -26.53 -6.28 -1.54
CA SER A 243 -25.77 -5.02 -1.43
C SER A 243 -24.40 -5.26 -0.79
N CYS A 244 -23.35 -4.70 -1.40
CA CYS A 244 -21.98 -4.82 -0.91
C CYS A 244 -21.27 -3.46 -0.89
N VAL A 245 -20.49 -3.19 0.17
CA VAL A 245 -19.65 -1.98 0.35
C VAL A 245 -18.48 -1.88 -0.63
N VAL A 246 -18.16 -2.97 -1.34
CA VAL A 246 -17.07 -3.06 -2.29
C VAL A 246 -17.47 -3.77 -3.59
N PRO A 247 -16.78 -3.48 -4.71
CA PRO A 247 -15.99 -2.27 -4.90
C PRO A 247 -16.89 -1.04 -4.88
N LEU A 248 -16.34 0.10 -4.47
CA LEU A 248 -17.10 1.34 -4.30
C LEU A 248 -17.82 1.79 -5.58
N THR A 249 -17.23 1.52 -6.75
CA THR A 249 -17.84 1.79 -8.06
C THR A 249 -19.17 1.08 -8.28
N ARG A 250 -19.42 -0.08 -7.66
CA ARG A 250 -20.74 -0.75 -7.73
C ARG A 250 -21.81 -0.05 -6.87
N GLN A 251 -21.40 0.70 -5.85
CA GLN A 251 -22.33 1.46 -5.02
C GLN A 251 -22.63 2.85 -5.60
N HIS A 252 -21.69 3.38 -6.37
CA HIS A 252 -21.82 4.69 -6.98
C HIS A 252 -22.90 4.67 -8.06
N ASP A 253 -23.94 5.48 -7.89
CA ASP A 253 -24.95 5.74 -8.91
C ASP A 253 -24.51 6.90 -9.81
N PRO A 254 -23.96 6.64 -11.02
CA PRO A 254 -23.47 7.70 -11.89
C PRO A 254 -24.58 8.58 -12.46
N ALA A 255 -25.87 8.21 -12.31
CA ALA A 255 -26.98 9.08 -12.68
C ALA A 255 -27.19 10.18 -11.63
N LYS A 256 -26.94 9.88 -10.34
CA LYS A 256 -27.13 10.82 -9.23
C LYS A 256 -25.86 11.57 -8.85
N HIS A 257 -24.73 10.87 -8.84
CA HIS A 257 -23.47 11.38 -8.31
C HIS A 257 -22.37 11.42 -9.37
N ARG A 258 -21.42 12.35 -9.17
CA ARG A 258 -20.15 12.43 -9.87
C ARG A 258 -19.03 12.01 -8.92
N LEU A 259 -18.40 10.87 -9.20
CA LEU A 259 -17.22 10.41 -8.45
C LEU A 259 -16.02 11.30 -8.75
N LEU A 260 -15.53 12.01 -7.73
CA LEU A 260 -14.30 12.81 -7.80
C LEU A 260 -13.27 12.20 -6.86
N ILE A 261 -12.16 11.73 -7.44
CA ILE A 261 -11.01 11.23 -6.68
C ILE A 261 -9.91 12.28 -6.79
N LEU A 262 -9.54 12.85 -5.66
CA LEU A 262 -8.43 13.79 -5.55
C LEU A 262 -7.36 13.12 -4.70
N SER A 263 -6.11 13.28 -5.10
CA SER A 263 -4.99 12.81 -4.31
C SER A 263 -3.92 13.86 -4.28
N ASP A 264 -3.43 14.10 -3.06
CA ASP A 264 -2.22 14.85 -2.70
C ASP A 264 -1.72 15.79 -3.81
N PHE A 265 -2.52 16.83 -4.07
CA PHE A 265 -2.19 17.78 -5.12
C PHE A 265 -1.39 18.93 -4.50
N GLU A 266 -0.11 18.97 -4.86
CA GLU A 266 0.77 20.06 -4.48
C GLU A 266 1.16 20.87 -5.71
N ARG A 267 1.06 22.20 -5.59
CA ARG A 267 1.60 23.14 -6.59
C ARG A 267 2.91 23.78 -6.15
N THR A 268 3.41 23.46 -4.96
CA THR A 268 4.69 23.95 -4.45
C THR A 268 5.52 22.82 -3.86
N CYS A 269 6.83 23.08 -3.74
CA CYS A 269 7.80 22.17 -3.17
C CYS A 269 7.46 21.80 -1.71
N THR A 270 7.09 20.55 -1.40
CA THR A 270 7.27 20.04 -0.03
C THR A 270 8.77 19.81 0.21
N PRO A 271 9.33 20.24 1.36
CA PRO A 271 10.77 20.11 1.63
C PRO A 271 11.27 18.65 1.55
N VAL A 272 10.40 17.67 1.83
CA VAL A 272 10.70 16.23 1.82
C VAL A 272 10.86 15.69 0.40
N GLU A 273 9.87 15.88 -0.49
CA GLU A 273 9.95 15.37 -1.87
C GLU A 273 10.92 16.18 -2.75
N SER A 274 11.03 17.46 -2.44
CA SER A 274 11.91 18.40 -3.14
C SER A 274 13.38 18.16 -2.78
N SER A 275 13.70 17.78 -1.55
CA SER A 275 15.10 17.58 -1.13
C SER A 275 15.82 16.49 -1.92
N ALA A 276 15.19 15.33 -2.14
CA ALA A 276 15.80 14.24 -2.89
C ALA A 276 15.90 14.56 -4.38
N VAL A 277 14.88 15.21 -4.95
CA VAL A 277 14.84 15.56 -6.37
C VAL A 277 15.82 16.69 -6.71
N PHE A 278 15.82 17.79 -5.94
CA PHE A 278 16.76 18.89 -6.14
C PHE A 278 18.19 18.53 -5.72
N ALA A 279 18.39 17.66 -4.72
CA ALA A 279 19.72 17.12 -4.42
C ALA A 279 20.24 16.20 -5.54
N ASP A 280 19.40 15.35 -6.12
CA ASP A 280 19.75 14.51 -7.29
C ASP A 280 20.04 15.36 -8.54
N MET A 281 19.27 16.43 -8.76
CA MET A 281 19.54 17.44 -9.81
C MET A 281 20.88 18.16 -9.59
N ALA A 282 21.16 18.57 -8.36
CA ALA A 282 22.43 19.20 -7.99
C ALA A 282 23.61 18.21 -8.02
N ILE A 283 23.38 16.92 -7.80
CA ILE A 283 24.38 15.85 -7.97
C ILE A 283 24.66 15.62 -9.46
N LYS A 284 23.64 15.51 -10.30
CA LYS A 284 23.81 15.30 -11.76
C LYS A 284 24.44 16.51 -12.44
N ALA A 285 24.06 17.72 -12.07
CA ALA A 285 24.70 18.95 -12.54
C ALA A 285 26.14 19.11 -12.03
N ALA A 286 26.45 18.58 -10.84
CA ALA A 286 27.78 18.65 -10.23
C ALA A 286 28.66 17.42 -10.47
N GLN A 287 28.17 16.36 -11.11
CA GLN A 287 29.00 15.23 -11.54
C GLN A 287 29.95 15.56 -12.70
N LYS A 288 30.22 16.87 -12.92
CA LYS A 288 31.45 17.39 -13.53
C LYS A 288 32.54 17.82 -12.53
N SER A 289 32.38 17.65 -11.20
CA SER A 289 33.49 17.69 -10.22
C SER A 289 33.08 17.15 -8.83
N GLU A 290 33.74 16.06 -8.44
CA GLU A 290 33.88 15.30 -7.17
C GLU A 290 32.97 15.48 -5.92
N LYS A 291 32.49 14.29 -5.49
CA LYS A 291 32.27 13.65 -4.17
C LYS A 291 31.98 14.50 -2.90
N ALA A 292 30.85 14.20 -2.24
CA ALA A 292 30.52 14.63 -0.86
C ALA A 292 30.04 13.45 0.02
N ARG A 293 30.35 13.51 1.33
CA ARG A 293 30.05 12.53 2.41
C ARG A 293 28.70 12.83 3.12
N PRO A 294 28.12 11.89 3.91
CA PRO A 294 26.81 12.04 4.55
C PRO A 294 26.86 12.82 5.89
N TRP A 295 25.76 13.50 6.23
CA TRP A 295 25.59 14.25 7.49
C TRP A 295 24.47 13.62 8.32
N ASN A 296 24.81 12.95 9.43
CA ASN A 296 23.86 12.47 10.44
C ASN A 296 24.18 13.18 11.77
N ARG A 297 23.55 14.34 12.01
CA ARG A 297 23.38 14.94 13.35
C ARG A 297 22.32 16.04 13.30
N CYS A 298 21.31 15.96 14.18
CA CYS A 298 20.31 17.01 14.38
C CYS A 298 20.98 18.22 15.08
N MET A 299 20.82 19.43 14.52
CA MET A 299 21.45 20.67 15.01
C MET A 299 20.44 21.50 15.85
N SER A 300 20.92 22.22 16.86
CA SER A 300 20.09 23.12 17.68
C SER A 300 19.72 24.42 16.96
N ALA A 301 18.68 25.13 17.43
CA ALA A 301 18.22 26.40 16.84
C ALA A 301 19.31 27.49 16.81
N ALA A 302 20.19 27.51 17.83
CA ALA A 302 21.30 28.45 17.91
C ALA A 302 22.40 28.12 16.89
N GLU A 303 22.74 26.84 16.74
CA GLU A 303 23.71 26.36 15.75
C GLU A 303 23.21 26.56 14.32
N LEU A 304 21.90 26.38 14.10
CA LEU A 304 21.26 26.66 12.83
C LEU A 304 21.38 28.16 12.48
N ARG A 305 20.99 29.07 13.38
CA ARG A 305 21.11 30.52 13.15
C ARG A 305 22.55 30.98 12.91
N ALA A 306 23.51 30.43 13.65
CA ALA A 306 24.93 30.73 13.44
C ALA A 306 25.40 30.28 12.06
N LYS A 307 25.02 29.07 11.62
CA LYS A 307 25.39 28.53 10.31
C LYS A 307 24.74 29.29 9.16
N TRP A 308 23.50 29.75 9.31
CA TRP A 308 22.84 30.64 8.35
C TRP A 308 23.60 31.95 8.17
N ALA A 309 23.93 32.62 9.27
CA ALA A 309 24.67 33.88 9.25
C ALA A 309 26.03 33.73 8.55
N MET A 310 26.70 32.58 8.68
CA MET A 310 27.92 32.27 7.94
C MET A 310 27.66 32.04 6.43
N LEU A 311 26.57 31.37 6.06
CA LEU A 311 26.22 31.07 4.66
C LEU A 311 25.64 32.28 3.90
N THR A 312 25.10 33.27 4.60
CA THR A 312 24.54 34.51 4.03
C THR A 312 25.46 35.73 4.18
N ALA A 313 26.66 35.56 4.74
CA ALA A 313 27.62 36.66 4.84
C ALA A 313 28.00 37.17 3.44
N PRO A 314 28.01 38.50 3.20
CA PRO A 314 28.46 39.04 1.93
C PRO A 314 29.92 38.64 1.69
N LYS A 315 30.20 37.96 0.57
CA LYS A 315 31.58 37.69 0.16
C LYS A 315 32.23 39.04 -0.16
N SER A 316 33.14 39.51 0.70
CA SER A 316 33.95 40.70 0.43
C SER A 316 34.92 40.40 -0.71
N GLY A 317 34.58 40.83 -1.91
CA GLY A 317 35.43 40.68 -3.10
C GLY A 317 34.89 41.51 -4.26
N HIS A 318 35.69 42.48 -4.70
CA HIS A 318 35.43 43.45 -5.75
C HIS A 318 34.57 42.99 -6.94
N VAL A 319 33.51 43.74 -7.20
CA VAL A 319 32.69 43.68 -8.42
C VAL A 319 33.51 44.18 -9.60
N LYS A 320 33.76 43.32 -10.61
CA LYS A 320 34.05 43.74 -11.98
C LYS A 320 32.79 43.52 -12.81
N HIS A 321 32.34 44.58 -13.49
CA HIS A 321 31.25 44.54 -14.47
C HIS A 321 31.58 43.58 -15.62
N GLY A 322 30.67 42.64 -15.86
CA GLY A 322 30.68 41.68 -16.97
C GLY A 322 29.71 40.53 -16.65
N SER A 323 28.77 40.24 -17.55
CA SER A 323 27.65 39.32 -17.36
C SER A 323 28.05 37.87 -17.03
N GLN A 324 28.22 37.56 -15.75
CA GLN A 324 28.20 36.19 -15.23
C GLN A 324 27.44 36.18 -13.91
N ILE A 325 26.22 35.67 -13.93
CA ILE A 325 25.49 35.29 -12.72
C ILE A 325 26.43 34.35 -11.95
N SER A 326 26.87 34.77 -10.76
CA SER A 326 27.80 34.00 -9.93
C SER A 326 27.14 32.68 -9.56
N LYS A 327 27.51 31.59 -10.23
CA LYS A 327 26.98 30.26 -9.97
C LYS A 327 27.33 29.84 -8.53
N ILE A 328 26.30 29.65 -7.70
CA ILE A 328 26.45 28.96 -6.41
C ILE A 328 27.03 27.57 -6.69
N SER A 329 28.08 27.18 -5.98
CA SER A 329 28.66 25.85 -6.14
C SER A 329 27.71 24.76 -5.63
N SER A 330 27.79 23.54 -6.16
CA SER A 330 26.92 22.41 -5.72
C SER A 330 27.04 22.13 -4.22
N ALA A 331 28.24 22.29 -3.64
CA ALA A 331 28.47 22.13 -2.22
C ALA A 331 27.73 23.23 -1.41
N GLU A 332 27.79 24.49 -1.87
CA GLU A 332 27.07 25.60 -1.24
C GLU A 332 25.55 25.45 -1.38
N MET A 333 25.05 24.98 -2.52
CA MET A 333 23.62 24.70 -2.72
C MET A 333 23.12 23.61 -1.78
N LYS A 334 23.83 22.48 -1.70
CA LYS A 334 23.51 21.37 -0.76
C LYS A 334 23.53 21.85 0.69
N ALA A 335 24.52 22.66 1.06
CA ALA A 335 24.62 23.21 2.42
C ALA A 335 23.46 24.17 2.74
N LYS A 336 23.11 25.08 1.82
CA LYS A 336 21.97 26.00 1.97
C LYS A 336 20.64 25.24 2.03
N TRP A 337 20.43 24.27 1.15
CA TRP A 337 19.20 23.48 1.12
C TRP A 337 19.05 22.61 2.37
N GLY A 338 20.10 21.88 2.76
CA GLY A 338 20.09 21.08 3.99
C GLY A 338 19.85 21.92 5.24
N PHE A 339 20.32 23.17 5.24
CA PHE A 339 20.00 24.13 6.30
C PHE A 339 18.53 24.54 6.32
N LEU A 340 17.98 24.96 5.16
CA LEU A 340 16.58 25.40 5.04
C LEU A 340 15.61 24.28 5.41
N PHE A 341 15.91 23.05 4.99
CA PHE A 341 15.18 21.85 5.34
C PHE A 341 15.20 21.58 6.85
N ALA A 342 16.38 21.55 7.47
CA ALA A 342 16.49 21.32 8.91
C ALA A 342 15.78 22.41 9.75
N LEU A 343 15.79 23.65 9.27
CA LEU A 343 15.05 24.74 9.92
C LEU A 343 13.53 24.57 9.76
N HIS A 344 13.05 24.13 8.59
CA HIS A 344 11.64 23.80 8.39
C HIS A 344 11.20 22.65 9.30
N GLU A 345 11.92 21.52 9.31
CA GLU A 345 11.62 20.39 10.19
C GLU A 345 11.55 20.82 11.67
N GLN A 346 12.50 21.65 12.11
CA GLN A 346 12.52 22.14 13.49
C GLN A 346 11.29 23.00 13.80
N GLU A 347 10.95 23.95 12.94
CA GLU A 347 9.77 24.80 13.15
C GLU A 347 8.48 23.99 13.08
N TYR A 348 8.44 22.98 12.21
CA TYR A 348 7.30 22.10 12.02
C TYR A 348 7.06 21.27 13.28
N GLU A 349 8.12 20.67 13.84
CA GLU A 349 8.04 19.93 15.09
C GLU A 349 7.69 20.84 16.27
N GLN A 350 8.23 22.06 16.34
CA GLN A 350 7.82 23.04 17.36
C GLN A 350 6.34 23.41 17.26
N CYS A 351 5.79 23.51 16.05
CA CYS A 351 4.37 23.75 15.84
C CYS A 351 3.54 22.57 16.36
N ILE A 352 3.96 21.34 16.06
CA ILE A 352 3.34 20.12 16.58
C ILE A 352 3.40 20.08 18.11
N GLU A 353 4.57 20.27 18.72
CA GLU A 353 4.74 20.26 20.17
C GLU A 353 3.84 21.29 20.85
N SER A 354 3.70 22.48 20.27
CA SER A 354 2.78 23.50 20.79
C SER A 354 1.30 23.10 20.67
N ILE A 355 0.92 22.18 19.78
CA ILE A 355 -0.41 21.58 19.74
C ILE A 355 -0.50 20.44 20.76
N MET A 356 0.58 19.69 20.96
CA MET A 356 0.64 18.62 21.96
C MET A 356 0.60 19.12 23.42
N THR A 357 0.77 20.42 23.68
CA THR A 357 0.63 20.98 25.02
C THR A 357 -0.80 21.41 25.39
N SER A 358 -1.72 21.55 24.43
CA SER A 358 -3.14 21.85 24.71
C SER A 358 -3.89 20.59 25.13
N GLU A 359 -5.00 20.69 25.85
CA GLU A 359 -5.81 19.50 26.18
C GLU A 359 -6.31 18.78 24.91
N LYS A 360 -6.57 17.47 25.01
CA LYS A 360 -7.15 16.70 23.91
C LYS A 360 -8.59 17.17 23.70
N GLU A 361 -8.91 17.61 22.49
CA GLU A 361 -10.22 18.15 22.15
C GLU A 361 -11.15 17.06 21.61
N GLU A 362 -12.46 17.25 21.80
CA GLU A 362 -13.47 16.55 21.01
C GLU A 362 -13.40 17.05 19.56
N TYR A 363 -13.70 16.18 18.59
CA TYR A 363 -13.61 16.54 17.18
C TYR A 363 -14.48 17.78 16.86
N ASN A 364 -13.81 18.83 16.37
CA ASN A 364 -14.44 20.03 15.86
C ASN A 364 -13.69 20.51 14.60
N TYR A 365 -14.38 20.55 13.46
CA TYR A 365 -13.76 20.92 12.19
C TYR A 365 -13.22 22.36 12.16
N GLU A 366 -13.89 23.31 12.81
CA GLU A 366 -13.42 24.70 12.88
C GLU A 366 -12.13 24.80 13.71
N ALA A 367 -12.01 24.03 14.79
CA ALA A 367 -10.78 23.94 15.58
C ALA A 367 -9.63 23.32 14.77
N VAL A 368 -9.89 22.30 13.96
CA VAL A 368 -8.92 21.75 13.01
C VAL A 368 -8.49 22.83 12.02
N GLN A 369 -9.43 23.56 11.41
CA GLN A 369 -9.13 24.63 10.47
C GLN A 369 -8.23 25.71 11.08
N LYS A 370 -8.55 26.19 12.28
CA LYS A 370 -7.73 27.18 13.01
C LYS A 370 -6.32 26.66 13.30
N THR A 371 -6.19 25.37 13.61
CA THR A 371 -4.87 24.75 13.78
C THR A 371 -4.09 24.72 12.47
N MET A 372 -4.75 24.42 11.35
CA MET A 372 -4.15 24.38 10.02
C MET A 372 -3.74 25.77 9.48
N GLU A 373 -4.33 26.85 9.99
CA GLU A 373 -3.85 28.22 9.73
C GLU A 373 -2.42 28.42 10.28
N ARG A 374 -2.07 27.81 11.42
CA ARG A 374 -0.73 27.88 12.00
C ARG A 374 0.32 27.21 11.10
N PHE A 375 0.00 26.01 10.60
CA PHE A 375 0.82 25.32 9.60
C PHE A 375 0.92 26.15 8.32
N SER A 376 -0.15 26.83 7.91
CA SER A 376 -0.11 27.68 6.71
C SER A 376 0.84 28.86 6.85
N VAL A 377 0.95 29.47 8.03
CA VAL A 377 1.94 30.53 8.29
C VAL A 377 3.36 29.97 8.22
N LEU A 378 3.58 28.77 8.75
CA LEU A 378 4.88 28.09 8.72
C LEU A 378 5.33 27.80 7.29
N GLU A 379 4.47 27.19 6.46
CA GLU A 379 4.81 26.84 5.09
C GLU A 379 5.13 28.08 4.24
N ARG A 380 4.31 29.13 4.35
CA ARG A 380 4.58 30.40 3.66
C ARG A 380 5.90 31.02 4.08
N ARG A 381 6.23 30.97 5.37
CA ARG A 381 7.51 31.45 5.89
C ARG A 381 8.68 30.61 5.38
N ALA A 382 8.53 29.29 5.30
CA ALA A 382 9.54 28.40 4.77
C ALA A 382 9.80 28.67 3.27
N ASN A 383 8.74 28.80 2.48
CA ASN A 383 8.83 29.16 1.07
C ASN A 383 9.48 30.53 0.85
N ASN A 384 9.13 31.54 1.65
CA ASN A 384 9.79 32.85 1.60
C ASN A 384 11.30 32.75 1.88
N ARG A 385 11.72 31.95 2.88
CA ARG A 385 13.15 31.73 3.16
C ARG A 385 13.87 31.05 2.00
N VAL A 386 13.22 30.11 1.32
CA VAL A 386 13.79 29.48 0.12
C VAL A 386 14.02 30.53 -0.97
N ILE A 387 13.04 31.40 -1.23
CA ILE A 387 13.17 32.49 -2.21
C ILE A 387 14.29 33.46 -1.79
N GLU A 388 14.26 33.97 -0.55
CA GLU A 388 15.26 34.91 -0.02
C GLU A 388 16.68 34.35 0.00
N SER A 389 16.84 33.03 0.07
CA SER A 389 18.16 32.37 0.06
C SER A 389 18.89 32.45 -1.28
N GLY A 390 18.16 32.73 -2.36
CA GLY A 390 18.62 32.67 -3.75
C GLY A 390 19.03 31.26 -4.20
N VAL A 391 18.74 30.20 -3.42
CA VAL A 391 19.20 28.82 -3.71
C VAL A 391 18.61 28.26 -5.00
N LEU A 392 17.47 28.79 -5.43
CA LEU A 392 16.78 28.41 -6.67
C LEU A 392 17.08 29.35 -7.85
N GLU A 393 17.90 30.40 -7.69
CA GLU A 393 18.19 31.34 -8.77
C GLU A 393 19.20 30.76 -9.79
N GLY A 394 18.93 30.93 -11.09
CA GLY A 394 19.87 30.57 -12.15
C GLY A 394 19.99 29.07 -12.44
N LEU A 395 19.07 28.24 -11.94
CA LEU A 395 18.96 26.83 -12.31
C LEU A 395 18.43 26.73 -13.74
N ARG A 396 19.06 25.89 -14.59
CA ARG A 396 18.61 25.73 -15.98
C ARG A 396 17.43 24.78 -16.04
N LEU A 397 16.53 25.05 -17.00
CA LEU A 397 15.36 24.23 -17.27
C LEU A 397 15.70 22.75 -17.53
N GLU A 398 16.80 22.47 -18.24
CA GLU A 398 17.28 21.12 -18.55
C GLU A 398 17.74 20.34 -17.31
N ASP A 399 18.16 21.04 -16.26
CA ASP A 399 18.61 20.44 -15.02
C ASP A 399 17.43 20.16 -14.07
N ILE A 400 16.21 20.64 -14.39
CA ILE A 400 15.01 20.57 -13.54
C ILE A 400 14.05 19.47 -14.01
N LYS A 401 13.71 18.53 -13.11
CA LYS A 401 12.69 17.50 -13.39
C LYS A 401 11.31 18.15 -13.65
N GLN A 402 10.45 17.43 -14.37
CA GLN A 402 9.09 17.88 -14.73
C GLN A 402 8.25 18.37 -13.53
N ALA A 403 8.46 17.82 -12.33
CA ALA A 403 7.80 18.23 -11.09
C ALA A 403 8.18 19.68 -10.67
N GLY A 404 9.47 20.02 -10.60
CA GLY A 404 9.92 21.37 -10.27
C GLY A 404 9.62 22.41 -11.36
N ARG A 405 9.51 21.99 -12.63
CA ARG A 405 9.23 22.89 -13.76
C ARG A 405 7.88 23.60 -13.66
N ARG A 406 6.88 22.98 -13.04
CA ARG A 406 5.53 23.56 -12.89
C ARG A 406 5.41 24.51 -11.69
N GLN A 407 6.44 24.59 -10.86
CA GLN A 407 6.41 25.25 -9.55
C GLN A 407 7.35 26.46 -9.46
N LEU A 408 8.25 26.65 -10.43
CA LEU A 408 9.21 27.76 -10.46
C LEU A 408 8.92 28.73 -11.60
N GLU A 409 9.17 30.02 -11.36
CA GLU A 409 9.11 31.04 -12.40
C GLU A 409 10.41 31.05 -13.22
N PHE A 410 10.27 31.16 -14.54
CA PHE A 410 11.39 31.12 -15.48
C PHE A 410 11.49 32.42 -16.27
N LYS A 411 12.73 32.85 -16.50
CA LYS A 411 13.08 33.85 -17.52
C LYS A 411 13.98 33.16 -18.54
N GLU A 412 13.50 33.09 -19.78
CA GLU A 412 14.11 32.31 -20.86
C GLU A 412 14.29 30.83 -20.49
N SER A 413 15.52 30.37 -20.25
CA SER A 413 15.87 28.98 -19.93
C SER A 413 16.37 28.77 -18.50
N THR A 414 16.30 29.81 -17.65
CA THR A 414 16.78 29.78 -16.26
C THR A 414 15.70 30.23 -15.28
N THR A 415 15.74 29.69 -14.06
CA THR A 415 14.84 30.06 -12.97
C THR A 415 15.14 31.46 -12.44
N THR A 416 14.09 32.21 -12.11
CA THR A 416 14.19 33.53 -11.46
C THR A 416 14.45 33.44 -9.96
N GLY A 417 14.35 32.24 -9.38
CA GLY A 417 14.38 32.01 -7.93
C GLY A 417 13.01 32.10 -7.26
N ASN A 418 11.98 32.61 -7.97
CA ASN A 418 10.62 32.71 -7.44
C ASN A 418 9.86 31.39 -7.56
N ILE A 419 9.02 31.11 -6.57
CA ILE A 419 8.08 29.99 -6.54
C ILE A 419 6.71 30.48 -7.05
N ILE A 420 6.08 29.72 -7.93
CA ILE A 420 4.72 29.97 -8.40
C ILE A 420 3.76 29.68 -7.26
N ARG A 421 3.18 30.74 -6.67
CA ARG A 421 2.32 30.66 -5.49
C ARG A 421 0.91 30.15 -5.81
N GLY A 422 0.79 28.84 -6.02
CA GLY A 422 -0.49 28.19 -6.35
C GLY A 422 -1.19 27.59 -5.14
N ILE A 423 -0.54 26.63 -4.50
CA ILE A 423 -1.05 25.83 -3.39
C ILE A 423 0.13 25.60 -2.46
N GLU A 424 0.25 26.44 -1.43
CA GLU A 424 1.41 26.49 -0.52
C GLU A 424 1.09 26.02 0.90
N SER A 425 -0.16 25.66 1.16
CA SER A 425 -0.64 25.50 2.53
C SER A 425 -1.88 24.62 2.60
N PRO A 426 -2.19 24.02 3.78
CA PRO A 426 -3.42 23.27 3.99
C PRO A 426 -4.68 24.07 3.61
N ILE A 427 -4.70 25.37 3.91
CA ILE A 427 -5.81 26.28 3.59
C ILE A 427 -5.90 26.54 2.07
N ASP A 428 -4.75 26.67 1.39
CA ASP A 428 -4.73 26.78 -0.06
C ASP A 428 -5.18 25.48 -0.74
N LYS A 429 -4.79 24.29 -0.20
CA LYS A 429 -5.28 22.97 -0.65
C LYS A 429 -6.81 22.91 -0.52
N LEU A 430 -7.35 23.25 0.66
CA LEU A 430 -8.81 23.28 0.90
C LEU A 430 -9.55 24.24 -0.05
N ARG A 431 -8.99 25.43 -0.31
CA ARG A 431 -9.58 26.39 -1.26
C ARG A 431 -9.66 25.81 -2.66
N VAL A 432 -8.58 25.18 -3.13
CA VAL A 432 -8.57 24.54 -4.45
C VAL A 432 -9.52 23.35 -4.50
N PHE A 433 -9.54 22.51 -3.47
CA PHE A 433 -10.50 21.41 -3.34
C PHE A 433 -11.95 21.93 -3.51
N ASN A 434 -12.33 22.96 -2.75
CA ASN A 434 -13.66 23.56 -2.84
C ASN A 434 -13.95 24.19 -4.21
N ASN A 435 -12.95 24.78 -4.87
CA ASN A 435 -13.10 25.31 -6.22
C ASN A 435 -13.32 24.20 -7.27
N ILE A 436 -12.64 23.06 -7.12
CA ILE A 436 -12.86 21.87 -7.96
C ILE A 436 -14.30 21.39 -7.76
N LEU A 437 -14.77 21.26 -6.51
CA LEU A 437 -16.15 20.86 -6.24
C LEU A 437 -17.18 21.79 -6.87
N LYS A 438 -16.96 23.11 -6.82
CA LYS A 438 -17.83 24.10 -7.47
C LYS A 438 -17.76 24.08 -9.00
N THR A 439 -16.58 23.81 -9.55
CA THR A 439 -16.40 23.70 -11.02
C THR A 439 -17.18 22.51 -11.56
N TYR A 440 -17.30 21.47 -10.75
CA TYR A 440 -18.01 20.25 -11.09
C TYR A 440 -19.37 20.13 -10.38
N SER A 441 -19.94 21.21 -9.85
CA SER A 441 -21.30 21.21 -9.29
C SER A 441 -22.31 21.61 -10.36
N ASP A 442 -22.57 20.70 -11.31
CA ASP A 442 -23.64 20.86 -12.31
C ASP A 442 -24.92 20.16 -11.83
N ASP A 443 -25.64 19.46 -12.70
CA ASP A 443 -26.90 18.75 -12.43
C ASP A 443 -26.77 17.54 -11.47
N LYS A 444 -25.57 17.25 -10.96
CA LYS A 444 -25.26 16.08 -10.12
C LYS A 444 -24.49 16.49 -8.88
N ASP A 445 -24.79 15.82 -7.76
CA ASP A 445 -24.00 15.98 -6.54
C ASP A 445 -22.63 15.31 -6.69
N ASN A 446 -21.59 15.90 -6.09
CA ASN A 446 -20.26 15.30 -6.08
C ASN A 446 -20.16 14.27 -4.95
N PHE A 447 -19.63 13.09 -5.26
CA PHE A 447 -19.20 12.09 -4.29
C PHE A 447 -17.66 12.04 -4.29
N THR A 448 -17.05 12.41 -3.17
CA THR A 448 -15.65 12.81 -3.12
C THR A 448 -14.80 11.86 -2.30
N ILE A 449 -13.66 11.47 -2.87
CA ILE A 449 -12.61 10.74 -2.18
C ILE A 449 -11.37 11.62 -2.20
N TYR A 450 -10.80 11.88 -1.04
CA TYR A 450 -9.49 12.51 -0.93
C TYR A 450 -8.48 11.52 -0.39
N ILE A 451 -7.33 11.40 -1.06
CA ILE A 451 -6.22 10.54 -0.65
C ILE A 451 -5.02 11.43 -0.33
N GLY A 452 -4.55 11.38 0.91
CA GLY A 452 -3.38 12.13 1.37
C GLY A 452 -2.55 11.33 2.37
N ASP A 453 -1.44 11.90 2.83
CA ASP A 453 -0.49 11.23 3.74
C ASP A 453 0.05 12.15 4.84
N SER A 454 -0.23 13.46 4.73
CA SER A 454 0.39 14.50 5.53
C SER A 454 -0.61 15.30 6.38
N VAL A 455 -0.09 16.11 7.31
CA VAL A 455 -0.91 17.06 8.09
C VAL A 455 -1.56 18.10 7.16
N GLU A 456 -0.93 18.44 6.05
CA GLU A 456 -1.42 19.46 5.11
C GLU A 456 -2.69 19.03 4.39
N ASP A 457 -2.90 17.72 4.27
CA ASP A 457 -4.08 17.13 3.67
C ASP A 457 -5.28 17.08 4.60
N LEU A 458 -5.08 17.31 5.90
CA LEU A 458 -6.08 17.02 6.93
C LEU A 458 -7.43 17.70 6.68
N LEU A 459 -7.42 18.93 6.18
CA LEU A 459 -8.68 19.64 5.85
C LEU A 459 -9.41 19.00 4.68
N CYS A 460 -8.70 18.63 3.62
CA CYS A 460 -9.30 18.01 2.45
C CYS A 460 -9.76 16.58 2.74
N LEU A 461 -8.96 15.82 3.51
CA LEU A 461 -9.29 14.50 4.03
C LEU A 461 -10.61 14.52 4.81
N LEU A 462 -10.79 15.48 5.70
CA LEU A 462 -12.02 15.61 6.50
C LEU A 462 -13.20 16.18 5.71
N GLN A 463 -12.94 17.03 4.71
CA GLN A 463 -13.96 17.67 3.87
C GLN A 463 -14.57 16.69 2.85
N ALA A 464 -13.82 15.67 2.43
CA ALA A 464 -14.29 14.63 1.52
C ALA A 464 -15.31 13.70 2.16
N ASP A 465 -16.12 13.03 1.33
CA ASP A 465 -17.06 11.99 1.79
C ASP A 465 -16.31 10.76 2.33
N ILE A 466 -15.17 10.44 1.70
CA ILE A 466 -14.21 9.45 2.16
C ILE A 466 -12.81 10.06 2.17
N GLY A 467 -12.25 10.29 3.37
CA GLY A 467 -10.85 10.63 3.55
C GLY A 467 -10.00 9.37 3.75
N ILE A 468 -9.07 9.11 2.83
CA ILE A 468 -8.14 7.97 2.87
C ILE A 468 -6.73 8.48 3.14
N VAL A 469 -6.09 7.92 4.15
CA VAL A 469 -4.73 8.22 4.52
C VAL A 469 -3.81 7.06 4.13
N ILE A 470 -2.94 7.28 3.15
CA ILE A 470 -1.94 6.29 2.74
C ILE A 470 -0.67 6.47 3.57
N GLY A 471 -0.18 5.40 4.21
CA GLY A 471 1.06 5.46 4.99
C GLY A 471 1.08 6.59 6.04
N PRO A 472 0.10 6.62 6.97
CA PRO A 472 -0.12 7.77 7.87
C PRO A 472 1.14 8.16 8.64
N SER A 473 1.67 9.37 8.38
CA SER A 473 2.84 9.89 9.08
C SER A 473 2.60 10.02 10.59
N SER A 474 3.67 9.88 11.40
CA SER A 474 3.57 10.05 12.86
C SER A 474 3.06 11.44 13.25
N SER A 475 3.45 12.47 12.51
CA SER A 475 2.97 13.84 12.68
C SER A 475 1.47 13.97 12.42
N LEU A 476 0.95 13.39 11.32
CA LEU A 476 -0.48 13.41 11.02
C LEU A 476 -1.30 12.70 12.10
N GLN A 477 -0.85 11.51 12.54
CA GLN A 477 -1.53 10.77 13.60
C GLN A 477 -1.55 11.54 14.92
N ARG A 478 -0.41 12.12 15.32
CA ARG A 478 -0.29 12.92 16.55
C ARG A 478 -1.21 14.13 16.51
N VAL A 479 -1.14 14.94 15.45
CA VAL A 479 -1.97 16.15 15.30
C VAL A 479 -3.44 15.78 15.23
N GLY A 480 -3.80 14.78 14.42
CA GLY A 480 -5.19 14.33 14.28
C GLY A 480 -5.77 13.81 15.61
N ASP A 481 -5.03 12.98 16.36
CA ASP A 481 -5.51 12.46 17.65
C ASP A 481 -5.75 13.57 18.68
N ARG A 482 -4.90 14.60 18.72
CA ARG A 482 -5.12 15.76 19.61
C ARG A 482 -6.35 16.57 19.25
N LEU A 483 -6.70 16.60 17.97
CA LEU A 483 -7.87 17.31 17.44
C LEU A 483 -9.12 16.42 17.37
N GLY A 484 -9.10 15.24 18.01
CA GLY A 484 -10.25 14.32 18.06
C GLY A 484 -10.51 13.57 16.75
N VAL A 485 -9.62 13.64 15.76
CA VAL A 485 -9.74 12.88 14.50
C VAL A 485 -9.39 11.42 14.75
N LEU A 486 -10.24 10.53 14.27
CA LEU A 486 -10.10 9.09 14.38
C LEU A 486 -9.49 8.51 13.11
N PHE A 487 -8.48 7.67 13.27
CA PHE A 487 -7.87 6.90 12.19
C PHE A 487 -8.24 5.44 12.35
N ALA A 488 -8.90 4.86 11.35
CA ALA A 488 -9.29 3.45 11.36
C ALA A 488 -8.77 2.75 10.11
N PRO A 489 -8.19 1.54 10.22
CA PRO A 489 -7.80 0.78 9.02
C PRO A 489 -9.02 0.53 8.13
N LEU A 490 -8.84 0.66 6.82
CA LEU A 490 -9.93 0.62 5.84
C LEU A 490 -10.66 -0.73 5.86
N PHE A 491 -9.95 -1.85 5.76
CA PHE A 491 -10.54 -3.19 5.69
C PHE A 491 -11.44 -3.54 6.90
N PRO A 492 -11.00 -3.42 8.17
CA PRO A 492 -11.87 -3.57 9.35
C PRO A 492 -13.11 -2.67 9.32
N SER A 493 -12.93 -1.41 8.88
CA SER A 493 -14.02 -0.45 8.78
C SER A 493 -15.07 -0.88 7.75
N LEU A 494 -14.64 -1.47 6.63
CA LEU A 494 -15.53 -2.01 5.61
C LEU A 494 -16.30 -3.24 6.11
N ILE A 495 -15.67 -4.13 6.87
CA ILE A 495 -16.37 -5.27 7.51
C ILE A 495 -17.51 -4.75 8.40
N LYS A 496 -17.22 -3.74 9.24
CA LYS A 496 -18.23 -3.11 10.10
C LYS A 496 -19.37 -2.48 9.28
N LYS A 497 -19.03 -1.67 8.27
CA LYS A 497 -20.02 -1.05 7.38
C LYS A 497 -20.86 -2.08 6.63
N GLN A 498 -20.23 -3.16 6.17
CA GLN A 498 -20.93 -4.25 5.49
C GLN A 498 -21.91 -4.93 6.44
N LYS A 499 -21.53 -5.19 7.70
CA LYS A 499 -22.42 -5.76 8.71
C LYS A 499 -23.63 -4.87 9.00
N GLU A 500 -23.46 -3.55 8.94
CA GLU A 500 -24.52 -2.55 9.11
C GLU A 500 -25.41 -2.35 7.87
N THR A 501 -24.97 -2.85 6.70
CA THR A 501 -25.70 -2.68 5.44
C THR A 501 -26.92 -3.62 5.41
N THR A 502 -28.11 -3.03 5.24
CA THR A 502 -29.38 -3.75 5.04
C THR A 502 -29.76 -3.77 3.56
N GLU A 503 -30.61 -4.72 3.14
CA GLU A 503 -31.12 -4.76 1.77
C GLU A 503 -31.78 -3.42 1.38
N GLY A 504 -31.30 -2.83 0.29
CA GLY A 504 -31.81 -1.56 -0.24
C GLY A 504 -31.23 -0.29 0.40
N SER A 505 -30.33 -0.39 1.38
CA SER A 505 -29.59 0.77 1.90
C SER A 505 -28.17 0.87 1.31
N SER A 506 -27.79 2.08 0.91
CA SER A 506 -26.40 2.41 0.60
C SER A 506 -25.66 2.74 1.89
N PRO A 507 -24.40 2.32 2.07
CA PRO A 507 -23.61 2.71 3.23
C PRO A 507 -23.48 4.22 3.26
N SER A 508 -23.80 4.83 4.40
CA SER A 508 -23.62 6.27 4.55
C SER A 508 -22.12 6.59 4.73
N TRP A 509 -21.57 7.29 3.75
CA TRP A 509 -20.32 8.02 3.87
C TRP A 509 -20.66 9.46 4.26
N LYS A 510 -19.94 10.02 5.23
CA LYS A 510 -20.29 11.31 5.81
C LYS A 510 -19.05 12.20 5.88
N LYS A 511 -19.07 13.27 5.09
CA LYS A 511 -18.12 14.39 5.21
C LYS A 511 -18.12 14.96 6.63
N LEU A 512 -16.97 15.46 7.07
CA LEU A 512 -16.81 16.09 8.39
C LEU A 512 -17.23 15.17 9.55
N SER A 513 -17.04 13.86 9.40
CA SER A 513 -17.36 12.88 10.45
C SER A 513 -16.26 12.75 11.50
N GLY A 514 -15.08 13.32 11.25
CA GLY A 514 -13.89 13.12 12.06
C GLY A 514 -13.24 11.74 11.89
N MET A 515 -13.75 10.89 10.99
CA MET A 515 -13.21 9.56 10.70
C MET A 515 -12.41 9.57 9.40
N LEU A 516 -11.17 9.10 9.47
CA LEU A 516 -10.27 8.89 8.33
C LEU A 516 -9.87 7.43 8.22
N TYR A 517 -9.74 6.92 7.00
CA TYR A 517 -9.43 5.52 6.73
C TYR A 517 -7.98 5.33 6.35
N THR A 518 -7.24 4.51 7.10
CA THR A 518 -5.82 4.25 6.81
C THR A 518 -5.65 3.05 5.90
N VAL A 519 -4.71 3.17 4.96
CA VAL A 519 -4.32 2.11 4.03
C VAL A 519 -2.81 2.00 3.97
N SER A 520 -2.34 0.81 3.59
CA SER A 520 -0.93 0.46 3.53
C SER A 520 -0.32 0.61 2.13
N SER A 521 -1.14 0.66 1.09
CA SER A 521 -0.67 0.73 -0.30
C SER A 521 -1.73 1.27 -1.26
N TRP A 522 -1.28 1.69 -2.45
CA TRP A 522 -2.16 2.04 -3.56
C TRP A 522 -2.99 0.85 -4.08
N ALA A 523 -2.46 -0.38 -3.98
CA ALA A 523 -3.20 -1.57 -4.39
C ALA A 523 -4.43 -1.81 -3.52
N GLU A 524 -4.36 -1.46 -2.23
CA GLU A 524 -5.49 -1.53 -1.30
C GLU A 524 -6.59 -0.52 -1.67
N ILE A 525 -6.19 0.71 -2.05
CA ILE A 525 -7.11 1.74 -2.54
C ILE A 525 -7.78 1.30 -3.84
N ASP A 526 -7.01 0.76 -4.78
CA ASP A 526 -7.48 0.26 -6.08
C ASP A 526 -8.51 -0.86 -5.89
N ALA A 527 -8.19 -1.84 -5.05
CA ALA A 527 -9.07 -2.95 -4.72
C ALA A 527 -10.38 -2.49 -4.03
N PHE A 528 -10.31 -1.46 -3.17
CA PHE A 528 -11.49 -0.85 -2.56
C PHE A 528 -12.37 -0.10 -3.58
N ILE A 529 -11.77 0.77 -4.40
CA ILE A 529 -12.51 1.69 -5.26
C ILE A 529 -13.02 0.97 -6.50
N LEU A 530 -12.11 0.37 -7.28
CA LEU A 530 -12.40 -0.19 -8.60
C LEU A 530 -12.75 -1.68 -8.51
N GLY A 531 -12.11 -2.41 -7.60
CA GLY A 531 -12.12 -3.88 -7.64
C GLY A 531 -11.28 -4.42 -8.79
N TRP A 532 -11.21 -5.75 -8.92
CA TRP A 532 -10.35 -6.46 -9.89
C TRP A 532 -10.79 -6.25 -11.34
#